data_AF-A0A0S2I4C8-F1
#
_entry.id   AF-A0A0S2I4C8-F1
#
_cell.length_a   1.000
_cell.length_b   1.000
_cell.length_c   1.000
_cell.angle_alpha   90.00
_cell.angle_beta   90.00
_cell.angle_gamma   90.00
#
_symmetry.space_group_name_H-M   'P 1'
#
loop_
_entity.id
_entity.type
_entity.pdbx_description
1 polymer ?
#
loop_
_entity_poly.entity_id
_entity_poly.type
_entity_poly.pdbx_seq_one_letter_code
_entity_poly.pdbx_strand_id
1 'polypeptide(L)'
;MNFKINYNNTPDQTKLDFLNESIMNDPALQARFIAFINSSEKNNRAVINSNEFDNLVNRAQKKYQSIFEEIDTENPDWDNYHPPHSGYIEEWEAYQLATEQEIQDILNNFKEEAINLVLGQKIAELLALGTGVYFACENADIDDPVDSFDTINDELLIYFKMALNDINEKISLSVVPGNVNSAFEPFLSFYDKNQIVGTSFFEYLEPMMLALSEKTTQPQELLAAFDNSNIKRSDVPKLLLLLNKNSGDDSAWLESAEKYYQTNDDIAKQLIDYYLKNDRQKYLECARKLFETNKSYWAEYLQNSITHELDKQLYVDVFYELCTYHQDIKYYKKISAFLSDIQKERLLTEMSTYARFAVEILTVEKRYTEIKDVVTSNMHSYDFVQLVSPIIEIYPEFCFNAIKQQVTKTIASERGRHVYERIVEKMQLAKKIPGFTDQTNELINQLYNHKPNLPALKSEFRIGGLV
;
A
#
# COMPACT_ATOMS: atom_id res chain seq x y z
N MET A 1 -21.06 -0.57 -19.55
CA MET A 1 -22.45 -0.70 -19.04
C MET A 1 -22.52 -0.03 -17.68
N ASN A 2 -23.50 0.85 -17.44
CA ASN A 2 -23.66 1.52 -16.15
C ASN A 2 -24.71 0.77 -15.31
N PHE A 3 -24.24 0.01 -14.31
CA PHE A 3 -25.10 -0.82 -13.45
C PHE A 3 -26.20 0.00 -12.78
N LYS A 4 -25.89 1.18 -12.21
CA LYS A 4 -26.87 2.02 -11.51
C LYS A 4 -28.02 2.45 -12.41
N ILE A 5 -27.73 2.84 -13.65
CA ILE A 5 -28.75 3.25 -14.61
C ILE A 5 -29.65 2.06 -14.98
N ASN A 6 -29.06 0.91 -15.27
CA ASN A 6 -29.82 -0.29 -15.61
C ASN A 6 -30.66 -0.78 -14.42
N TYR A 7 -30.10 -0.83 -13.23
CA TYR A 7 -30.80 -1.25 -12.01
C TYR A 7 -31.97 -0.30 -11.70
N ASN A 8 -31.76 1.01 -11.70
CA ASN A 8 -32.82 1.98 -11.38
C ASN A 8 -33.97 1.98 -12.40
N ASN A 9 -33.66 1.75 -13.68
CA ASN A 9 -34.66 1.70 -14.74
C ASN A 9 -35.33 0.32 -14.89
N THR A 10 -34.83 -0.70 -14.18
CA THR A 10 -35.44 -2.03 -14.18
C THR A 10 -36.69 -2.03 -13.30
N PRO A 11 -37.83 -2.57 -13.77
CA PRO A 11 -39.03 -2.72 -12.95
C PRO A 11 -38.76 -3.49 -11.66
N ASP A 12 -39.39 -3.09 -10.56
CA ASP A 12 -39.17 -3.74 -9.26
C ASP A 12 -39.50 -5.23 -9.27
N GLN A 13 -40.50 -5.65 -10.06
CA GLN A 13 -40.83 -7.06 -10.24
C GLN A 13 -39.64 -7.85 -10.79
N THR A 14 -38.94 -7.32 -11.80
CA THR A 14 -37.76 -7.99 -12.38
C THR A 14 -36.60 -8.07 -11.39
N LYS A 15 -36.43 -7.05 -10.53
CA LYS A 15 -35.45 -7.09 -9.44
C LYS A 15 -35.80 -8.16 -8.41
N LEU A 16 -37.08 -8.26 -8.04
CA LEU A 16 -37.58 -9.27 -7.11
C LEU A 16 -37.47 -10.68 -7.68
N ASP A 17 -37.78 -10.87 -8.96
CA ASP A 17 -37.64 -12.15 -9.65
C ASP A 17 -36.17 -12.59 -9.66
N PHE A 18 -35.25 -11.68 -10.00
CA PHE A 18 -33.81 -11.95 -9.95
C PHE A 18 -33.33 -12.29 -8.53
N LEU A 19 -33.78 -11.55 -7.52
CA LEU A 19 -33.42 -11.82 -6.11
C LEU A 19 -33.99 -13.17 -5.66
N ASN A 20 -35.24 -13.48 -6.02
CA ASN A 20 -35.85 -14.78 -5.72
C ASN A 20 -35.08 -15.91 -6.39
N GLU A 21 -34.77 -15.82 -7.68
CA GLU A 21 -33.96 -16.82 -8.37
C GLU A 21 -32.56 -16.94 -7.75
N SER A 22 -31.94 -15.82 -7.37
CA SER A 22 -30.62 -15.83 -6.72
C SER A 22 -30.67 -16.51 -5.36
N ILE A 23 -31.65 -16.18 -4.52
CA ILE A 23 -31.82 -16.80 -3.19
C ILE A 23 -32.19 -18.28 -3.34
N MET A 24 -33.11 -18.64 -4.24
CA MET A 24 -33.56 -20.03 -4.36
C MET A 24 -32.49 -20.98 -4.91
N ASN A 25 -31.46 -20.46 -5.61
CA ASN A 25 -30.40 -21.26 -6.20
C ASN A 25 -29.05 -21.20 -5.45
N ASP A 26 -28.93 -20.38 -4.40
CA ASP A 26 -27.70 -20.23 -3.61
C ASP A 26 -27.96 -20.54 -2.11
N PRO A 27 -27.49 -21.70 -1.60
CA PRO A 27 -27.66 -22.07 -0.19
C PRO A 27 -27.10 -21.06 0.81
N ALA A 28 -26.02 -20.34 0.48
CA ALA A 28 -25.45 -19.32 1.34
C ALA A 28 -26.37 -18.08 1.41
N LEU A 29 -26.97 -17.68 0.28
CA LEU A 29 -27.99 -16.63 0.27
C LEU A 29 -29.25 -17.05 1.01
N GLN A 30 -29.66 -18.32 0.95
CA GLN A 30 -30.78 -18.85 1.75
C GLN A 30 -30.49 -18.74 3.24
N ALA A 31 -29.31 -19.18 3.68
CA ALA A 31 -28.90 -19.08 5.07
C ALA A 31 -28.86 -17.61 5.54
N ARG A 32 -28.33 -16.70 4.72
CA ARG A 32 -28.32 -15.24 4.99
C ARG A 32 -29.73 -14.66 5.06
N PHE A 33 -30.62 -15.05 4.14
CA PHE A 33 -32.00 -14.60 4.11
C PHE A 33 -32.78 -15.09 5.33
N ILE A 34 -32.61 -16.36 5.72
CA ILE A 34 -33.19 -16.92 6.94
C ILE A 34 -32.64 -16.18 8.17
N ALA A 35 -31.34 -15.91 8.24
CA ALA A 35 -30.75 -15.13 9.31
C ALA A 35 -31.32 -13.70 9.38
N PHE A 36 -31.53 -13.06 8.22
CA PHE A 36 -32.13 -11.73 8.08
C PHE A 36 -33.62 -11.70 8.48
N ILE A 37 -34.42 -12.71 8.10
CA ILE A 37 -35.81 -12.80 8.57
C ILE A 37 -35.84 -13.02 10.08
N ASN A 38 -35.03 -13.95 10.58
CA ASN A 38 -34.94 -14.22 12.02
C ASN A 38 -34.40 -13.03 12.84
N SER A 39 -33.68 -12.11 12.22
CA SER A 39 -33.22 -10.86 12.84
C SER A 39 -34.28 -9.76 12.77
N SER A 40 -35.02 -9.66 11.67
CA SER A 40 -36.03 -8.62 11.43
C SER A 40 -37.40 -8.91 12.06
N GLU A 41 -37.81 -10.18 12.21
CA GLU A 41 -39.06 -10.57 12.89
C GLU A 41 -38.97 -10.48 14.42
N LYS A 42 -37.76 -10.31 14.98
CA LYS A 42 -37.54 -10.10 16.40
C LYS A 42 -37.02 -8.68 16.68
N ASN A 43 -37.94 -7.74 16.82
CA ASN A 43 -37.78 -6.58 17.72
C ASN A 43 -37.55 -7.00 19.21
N ASN A 44 -37.41 -8.30 19.49
CA ASN A 44 -37.08 -8.93 20.77
C ASN A 44 -35.88 -9.89 20.62
N ARG A 45 -34.81 -9.50 19.91
CA ARG A 45 -33.51 -10.15 20.20
C ARG A 45 -33.14 -9.77 21.63
N ALA A 46 -32.74 -10.75 22.43
CA ALA A 46 -32.17 -10.48 23.74
C ALA A 46 -30.96 -9.56 23.50
N VAL A 47 -31.10 -8.30 23.90
CA VAL A 47 -29.99 -7.35 23.89
C VAL A 47 -28.94 -7.97 24.80
N ILE A 48 -27.78 -8.30 24.22
CA ILE A 48 -26.64 -8.78 25.01
C ILE A 48 -26.34 -7.68 26.02
N ASN A 49 -26.57 -7.99 27.29
CA ASN A 49 -26.23 -7.07 28.36
C ASN A 49 -24.71 -7.08 28.60
N SER A 50 -24.19 -6.09 29.33
CA SER A 50 -22.75 -5.97 29.59
C SER A 50 -22.15 -7.23 30.21
N ASN A 51 -22.85 -7.93 31.11
CA ASN A 51 -22.32 -9.15 31.74
C ASN A 51 -22.21 -10.31 30.73
N GLU A 52 -23.18 -10.45 29.82
CA GLU A 52 -23.11 -11.43 28.75
C GLU A 52 -21.98 -11.11 27.77
N PHE A 53 -21.78 -9.83 27.45
CA PHE A 53 -20.66 -9.38 26.63
C PHE A 53 -19.31 -9.70 27.26
N ASP A 54 -19.11 -9.34 28.55
CA ASP A 54 -17.91 -9.68 29.31
C ASP A 54 -17.62 -11.19 29.26
N ASN A 55 -18.65 -12.03 29.41
CA ASN A 55 -18.51 -13.47 29.36
C ASN A 55 -18.10 -13.98 27.96
N LEU A 56 -18.59 -13.34 26.89
CA LEU A 56 -18.20 -13.66 25.52
C LEU A 56 -16.75 -13.28 25.25
N VAL A 57 -16.33 -12.07 25.66
CA VAL A 57 -14.93 -11.62 25.55
C VAL A 57 -14.01 -12.59 26.29
N ASN A 58 -14.29 -12.88 27.56
CA ASN A 58 -13.49 -13.78 28.38
C ASN A 58 -13.43 -15.21 27.80
N ARG A 59 -14.51 -15.68 27.17
CA ARG A 59 -14.53 -17.00 26.53
C ARG A 59 -13.66 -17.00 25.27
N ALA A 60 -13.77 -15.98 24.43
CA ALA A 60 -12.96 -15.84 23.23
C ALA A 60 -11.47 -15.71 23.60
N GLN A 61 -11.14 -14.84 24.55
CA GLN A 61 -9.77 -14.68 25.06
C GLN A 61 -9.20 -16.02 25.52
N LYS A 62 -9.86 -16.71 26.46
CA LYS A 62 -9.36 -17.99 26.97
C LYS A 62 -9.20 -19.04 25.88
N LYS A 63 -10.13 -19.13 24.94
CA LYS A 63 -10.08 -20.09 23.83
C LYS A 63 -8.87 -19.84 22.94
N TYR A 64 -8.68 -18.61 22.49
CA TYR A 64 -7.59 -18.31 21.54
C TYR A 64 -6.23 -18.24 22.24
N GLN A 65 -6.19 -17.73 23.48
CA GLN A 65 -4.98 -17.69 24.27
C GLN A 65 -4.44 -19.11 24.50
N SER A 66 -5.30 -20.06 24.89
CA SER A 66 -4.84 -21.45 25.06
C SER A 66 -4.35 -22.09 23.76
N ILE A 67 -4.92 -21.73 22.61
CA ILE A 67 -4.47 -22.24 21.30
C ILE A 67 -3.13 -21.61 20.92
N PHE A 68 -2.93 -20.33 21.18
CA PHE A 68 -1.64 -19.67 20.92
C PHE A 68 -0.54 -20.19 21.85
N GLU A 69 -0.84 -20.44 23.12
CA GLU A 69 0.10 -21.04 24.10
C GLU A 69 0.44 -22.51 23.80
N GLU A 70 -0.25 -23.15 22.84
CA GLU A 70 0.10 -24.50 22.34
C GLU A 70 1.13 -24.46 21.20
N ILE A 71 1.45 -23.27 20.65
CA ILE A 71 2.45 -23.12 19.60
C ILE A 71 3.84 -23.46 20.16
N ASP A 72 4.51 -24.42 19.51
CA ASP A 72 5.87 -24.83 19.84
C ASP A 72 6.83 -24.31 18.77
N THR A 73 7.51 -23.21 19.06
CA THR A 73 8.46 -22.57 18.13
C THR A 73 9.70 -23.44 17.84
N GLU A 74 10.05 -24.37 18.74
CA GLU A 74 11.13 -25.35 18.57
C GLU A 74 10.72 -26.54 17.71
N ASN A 75 9.41 -26.79 17.59
CA ASN A 75 8.86 -27.85 16.76
C ASN A 75 7.50 -27.44 16.18
N PRO A 76 7.50 -26.45 15.25
CA PRO A 76 6.27 -25.95 14.64
C PRO A 76 5.62 -27.04 13.80
N ASP A 77 4.39 -26.80 13.32
CA ASP A 77 3.69 -27.75 12.46
C ASP A 77 4.37 -27.96 11.08
N TRP A 78 5.40 -28.82 11.08
CA TRP A 78 6.17 -29.19 9.89
C TRP A 78 5.34 -29.95 8.86
N ASP A 79 4.23 -30.59 9.27
CA ASP A 79 3.37 -31.35 8.36
C ASP A 79 2.58 -30.40 7.45
N ASN A 80 2.23 -29.21 7.95
CA ASN A 80 1.53 -28.16 7.20
C ASN A 80 2.45 -27.05 6.66
N TYR A 81 3.75 -27.10 6.93
CA TYR A 81 4.71 -26.10 6.43
C TYR A 81 4.89 -26.16 4.90
N HIS A 82 4.68 -25.02 4.24
CA HIS A 82 4.94 -24.84 2.81
C HIS A 82 5.97 -23.72 2.60
N PRO A 83 7.17 -24.01 2.05
CA PRO A 83 8.18 -22.98 1.84
C PRO A 83 7.74 -21.96 0.79
N PRO A 84 8.00 -20.65 0.99
CA PRO A 84 7.52 -19.59 0.09
C PRO A 84 8.19 -19.63 -1.29
N HIS A 85 9.36 -20.28 -1.40
CA HIS A 85 10.07 -20.45 -2.65
C HIS A 85 10.89 -21.74 -2.69
N SER A 86 11.16 -22.22 -3.90
CA SER A 86 12.13 -23.29 -4.11
C SER A 86 13.54 -22.78 -3.91
N GLY A 87 14.31 -23.37 -2.99
CA GLY A 87 15.68 -22.97 -2.73
C GLY A 87 16.17 -23.49 -1.38
N TYR A 88 17.40 -23.11 -1.03
CA TYR A 88 17.86 -23.22 0.35
C TYR A 88 17.20 -22.11 1.17
N ILE A 89 16.69 -22.46 2.34
CA ILE A 89 16.15 -21.57 3.36
C ILE A 89 17.00 -21.81 4.60
N GLU A 90 17.43 -20.75 5.28
CA GLU A 90 18.21 -20.92 6.50
C GLU A 90 17.36 -21.59 7.59
N GLU A 91 17.99 -22.37 8.47
CA GLU A 91 17.25 -23.19 9.44
C GLU A 91 16.35 -22.34 10.34
N TRP A 92 16.87 -21.26 10.93
CA TRP A 92 16.10 -20.31 11.73
C TRP A 92 14.93 -19.67 10.93
N GLU A 93 15.17 -19.35 9.66
CA GLU A 93 14.14 -18.79 8.76
C GLU A 93 13.02 -19.81 8.51
N ALA A 94 13.36 -21.10 8.42
CA ALA A 94 12.36 -22.16 8.27
C ALA A 94 11.49 -22.33 9.53
N TYR A 95 12.06 -22.28 10.74
CA TYR A 95 11.30 -22.32 12.00
C TYR A 95 10.35 -21.13 12.12
N GLN A 96 10.85 -19.92 11.83
CA GLN A 96 10.06 -18.71 11.83
C GLN A 96 8.89 -18.81 10.84
N LEU A 97 9.16 -19.15 9.58
CA LEU A 97 8.13 -19.25 8.53
C LEU A 97 7.10 -20.36 8.81
N ALA A 98 7.49 -21.47 9.44
CA ALA A 98 6.58 -22.53 9.83
C ALA A 98 5.65 -22.07 10.96
N THR A 99 6.20 -21.43 11.98
CA THR A 99 5.41 -20.86 13.09
C THR A 99 4.45 -19.79 12.59
N GLU A 100 4.89 -18.92 11.68
CA GLU A 100 4.04 -17.90 11.06
C GLU A 100 2.84 -18.52 10.32
N GLN A 101 3.02 -19.65 9.63
CA GLN A 101 1.92 -20.37 8.96
C GLN A 101 0.94 -20.97 9.97
N GLU A 102 1.43 -21.52 11.07
CA GLU A 102 0.59 -22.04 12.15
C GLU A 102 -0.27 -20.93 12.80
N ILE A 103 0.34 -19.76 13.07
CA ILE A 103 -0.38 -18.57 13.54
C ILE A 103 -1.48 -18.14 12.54
N GLN A 104 -1.15 -18.11 11.25
CA GLN A 104 -2.11 -17.77 10.20
C GLN A 104 -3.29 -18.74 10.17
N ASP A 105 -3.05 -20.04 10.33
CA ASP A 105 -4.11 -21.06 10.37
C ASP A 105 -5.03 -20.92 11.58
N ILE A 106 -4.48 -20.62 12.75
CA ILE A 106 -5.27 -20.31 13.95
C ILE A 106 -6.16 -19.08 13.71
N LEU A 107 -5.61 -18.03 13.12
CA LEU A 107 -6.35 -16.80 12.84
C LEU A 107 -7.30 -16.92 11.65
N ASN A 108 -7.08 -17.86 10.74
CA ASN A 108 -8.06 -18.23 9.72
C ASN A 108 -9.31 -18.84 10.36
N ASN A 109 -9.18 -19.65 11.41
CA ASN A 109 -10.34 -20.14 12.16
C ASN A 109 -11.11 -19.00 12.85
N PHE A 110 -10.41 -18.02 13.43
CA PHE A 110 -11.03 -16.78 13.94
C PHE A 110 -11.79 -16.04 12.84
N LYS A 111 -11.18 -15.86 11.67
CA LYS A 111 -11.80 -15.21 10.52
C LYS A 111 -13.09 -15.91 10.11
N GLU A 112 -13.09 -17.24 10.02
CA GLU A 112 -14.30 -18.00 9.69
C GLU A 112 -15.40 -17.84 10.74
N GLU A 113 -15.06 -17.91 12.04
CA GLU A 113 -16.01 -17.68 13.13
C GLU A 113 -16.61 -16.26 13.06
N ALA A 114 -15.76 -15.25 12.86
CA ALA A 114 -16.17 -13.87 12.71
C ALA A 114 -17.08 -13.66 11.49
N ILE A 115 -16.73 -14.24 10.33
CA ILE A 115 -17.58 -14.18 9.13
C ILE A 115 -18.94 -14.81 9.41
N ASN A 116 -19.01 -15.96 10.09
CA ASN A 116 -20.27 -16.57 10.47
C ASN A 116 -21.12 -15.67 11.38
N LEU A 117 -20.50 -14.91 12.28
CA LEU A 117 -21.21 -13.91 13.10
C LEU A 117 -21.72 -12.73 12.27
N VAL A 118 -20.95 -12.25 11.29
CA VAL A 118 -21.40 -11.23 10.32
C VAL A 118 -22.63 -11.73 9.56
N LEU A 119 -22.57 -12.96 9.02
CA LEU A 119 -23.68 -13.56 8.28
C LEU A 119 -24.92 -13.82 9.17
N GLY A 120 -24.70 -14.20 10.42
CA GLY A 120 -25.74 -14.35 11.44
C GLY A 120 -26.28 -13.04 12.00
N GLN A 121 -25.67 -11.91 11.60
CA GLN A 121 -25.99 -10.55 12.08
C GLN A 121 -25.87 -10.45 13.62
N LYS A 122 -24.84 -11.07 14.17
CA LYS A 122 -24.53 -11.16 15.60
C LYS A 122 -23.41 -10.17 15.96
N ILE A 123 -23.72 -8.88 15.88
CA ILE A 123 -22.72 -7.80 15.93
C ILE A 123 -22.06 -7.70 17.31
N ALA A 124 -22.83 -7.83 18.39
CA ALA A 124 -22.29 -7.77 19.75
C ALA A 124 -21.36 -8.96 20.01
N GLU A 125 -21.72 -10.15 19.55
CA GLU A 125 -20.83 -11.32 19.61
C GLU A 125 -19.58 -11.15 18.75
N LEU A 126 -19.69 -10.51 17.58
CA LEU A 126 -18.54 -10.21 16.71
C LEU A 126 -17.55 -9.26 17.39
N LEU A 127 -18.05 -8.17 17.98
CA LEU A 127 -17.22 -7.24 18.76
C LEU A 127 -16.59 -7.94 19.95
N ALA A 128 -17.34 -8.79 20.66
CA ALA A 128 -16.81 -9.55 21.79
C ALA A 128 -15.72 -10.54 21.36
N LEU A 129 -15.92 -11.23 20.22
CA LEU A 129 -14.93 -12.14 19.65
C LEU A 129 -13.65 -11.39 19.28
N GLY A 130 -13.75 -10.30 18.51
CA GLY A 130 -12.59 -9.50 18.12
C GLY A 130 -11.82 -8.93 19.32
N THR A 131 -12.53 -8.40 20.32
CA THR A 131 -11.93 -7.93 21.58
C THR A 131 -11.23 -9.06 22.33
N GLY A 132 -11.86 -10.24 22.42
CA GLY A 132 -11.27 -11.39 23.12
C GLY A 132 -10.02 -11.92 22.42
N VAL A 133 -10.02 -12.01 21.09
CA VAL A 133 -8.85 -12.45 20.31
C VAL A 133 -7.72 -11.43 20.40
N TYR A 134 -8.01 -10.12 20.37
CA TYR A 134 -6.99 -9.10 20.61
C TYR A 134 -6.26 -9.34 21.95
N PHE A 135 -7.01 -9.54 23.04
CA PHE A 135 -6.39 -9.81 24.35
C PHE A 135 -5.68 -11.16 24.40
N ALA A 136 -6.12 -12.15 23.63
CA ALA A 136 -5.39 -13.40 23.50
C ALA A 136 -4.03 -13.18 22.83
N CYS A 137 -3.97 -12.41 21.73
CA CYS A 137 -2.72 -12.07 21.06
C CYS A 137 -1.78 -11.29 21.98
N GLU A 138 -2.30 -10.30 22.74
CA GLU A 138 -1.48 -9.46 23.63
C GLU A 138 -0.93 -10.21 24.85
N ASN A 139 -1.66 -11.22 25.36
CA ASN A 139 -1.35 -11.85 26.64
C ASN A 139 -0.96 -13.34 26.54
N ALA A 140 -0.87 -13.92 25.35
CA ALA A 140 -0.40 -15.29 25.19
C ALA A 140 1.05 -15.43 25.67
N ASP A 141 1.30 -16.44 26.51
CA ASP A 141 2.63 -16.78 27.02
C ASP A 141 3.23 -17.91 26.16
N ILE A 142 3.91 -17.53 25.08
CA ILE A 142 4.52 -18.47 24.13
C ILE A 142 6.04 -18.42 24.31
N ASP A 143 6.64 -19.58 24.53
CA ASP A 143 8.10 -19.70 24.63
C ASP A 143 8.72 -19.69 23.23
N ASP A 144 9.75 -18.85 23.04
CA ASP A 144 10.54 -18.77 21.79
C ASP A 144 12.03 -19.03 22.05
N PRO A 145 12.40 -20.24 22.48
CA PRO A 145 13.78 -20.58 22.83
C PRO A 145 14.74 -20.61 21.64
N VAL A 146 14.22 -20.61 20.41
CA VAL A 146 15.01 -20.52 19.16
C VAL A 146 15.22 -19.08 18.67
N ASP A 147 14.70 -18.09 19.41
CA ASP A 147 14.76 -16.66 19.07
C ASP A 147 14.29 -16.39 17.62
N SER A 148 13.17 -17.03 17.22
CA SER A 148 12.59 -16.85 15.87
C SER A 148 11.95 -15.46 15.70
N PHE A 149 11.53 -14.83 16.79
CA PHE A 149 10.83 -13.56 16.81
C PHE A 149 11.43 -12.61 17.84
N ASP A 150 11.44 -11.31 17.52
CA ASP A 150 11.77 -10.27 18.51
C ASP A 150 10.72 -10.24 19.64
N THR A 151 9.44 -10.26 19.26
CA THR A 151 8.29 -10.45 20.14
C THR A 151 7.21 -11.23 19.41
N ILE A 152 6.95 -12.48 19.80
CA ILE A 152 5.92 -13.30 19.16
C ILE A 152 4.51 -12.69 19.25
N ASN A 153 4.19 -11.97 20.32
CA ASN A 153 2.91 -11.26 20.46
C ASN A 153 2.73 -10.13 19.44
N ASP A 154 3.81 -9.46 19.02
CA ASP A 154 3.74 -8.44 17.97
C ASP A 154 3.39 -9.09 16.62
N GLU A 155 3.95 -10.27 16.33
CA GLU A 155 3.57 -11.06 15.14
C GLU A 155 2.12 -11.55 15.21
N LEU A 156 1.65 -12.05 16.36
CA LEU A 156 0.24 -12.40 16.55
C LEU A 156 -0.68 -11.21 16.24
N LEU A 157 -0.32 -10.01 16.66
CA LEU A 157 -1.07 -8.79 16.40
C LEU A 157 -1.03 -8.37 14.92
N ILE A 158 0.10 -8.57 14.23
CA ILE A 158 0.22 -8.35 12.77
C ILE A 158 -0.76 -9.25 12.02
N TYR A 159 -0.74 -10.56 12.28
CA TYR A 159 -1.64 -11.50 11.63
C TYR A 159 -3.11 -11.28 12.03
N PHE A 160 -3.37 -10.92 13.28
CA PHE A 160 -4.71 -10.56 13.74
C PHE A 160 -5.25 -9.35 12.97
N LYS A 161 -4.41 -8.33 12.74
CA LYS A 161 -4.76 -7.16 11.92
C LYS A 161 -5.08 -7.55 10.47
N MET A 162 -4.33 -8.48 9.89
CA MET A 162 -4.63 -9.01 8.54
C MET A 162 -5.98 -9.72 8.52
N ALA A 163 -6.28 -10.57 9.49
CA ALA A 163 -7.57 -11.25 9.60
C ALA A 163 -8.73 -10.26 9.80
N LEU A 164 -8.54 -9.21 10.62
CA LEU A 164 -9.54 -8.15 10.77
C LEU A 164 -9.78 -7.38 9.47
N ASN A 165 -8.77 -7.13 8.65
CA ASN A 165 -8.96 -6.47 7.36
C ASN A 165 -9.87 -7.29 6.43
N ASP A 166 -9.67 -8.62 6.36
CA ASP A 166 -10.56 -9.52 5.61
C ASP A 166 -12.00 -9.47 6.14
N ILE A 167 -12.16 -9.49 7.47
CA ILE A 167 -13.48 -9.40 8.13
C ILE A 167 -14.15 -8.07 7.78
N ASN A 168 -13.42 -6.96 7.82
CA ASN A 168 -13.93 -5.61 7.52
C ASN A 168 -14.43 -5.50 6.08
N GLU A 169 -13.74 -6.12 5.13
CA GLU A 169 -14.22 -6.22 3.75
C GLU A 169 -15.58 -6.97 3.70
N LYS A 170 -15.71 -8.08 4.43
CA LYS A 170 -16.98 -8.83 4.50
C LYS A 170 -18.10 -8.07 5.19
N ILE A 171 -17.83 -7.32 6.25
CA ILE A 171 -18.82 -6.43 6.90
C ILE A 171 -19.31 -5.40 5.88
N SER A 172 -18.39 -4.77 5.15
CA SER A 172 -18.69 -3.72 4.17
C SER A 172 -19.62 -4.22 3.06
N LEU A 173 -19.48 -5.48 2.66
CA LEU A 173 -20.31 -6.15 1.64
C LEU A 173 -21.63 -6.73 2.17
N SER A 174 -21.80 -6.82 3.49
CA SER A 174 -22.95 -7.49 4.10
C SER A 174 -24.11 -6.52 4.39
N VAL A 175 -25.33 -7.05 4.33
CA VAL A 175 -26.53 -6.33 4.82
C VAL A 175 -26.60 -6.54 6.33
N VAL A 176 -26.25 -5.48 7.07
CA VAL A 176 -26.33 -5.46 8.54
C VAL A 176 -27.56 -4.62 8.92
N PRO A 177 -28.54 -5.18 9.66
CA PRO A 177 -29.70 -4.41 10.11
C PRO A 177 -29.26 -3.29 11.07
N GLY A 178 -30.07 -2.22 11.16
CA GLY A 178 -29.77 -0.99 11.90
C GLY A 178 -29.64 -1.10 13.42
N ASN A 179 -29.41 -2.30 14.00
CA ASN A 179 -29.24 -2.51 15.43
C ASN A 179 -27.77 -2.37 15.91
N VAL A 180 -26.90 -1.76 15.10
CA VAL A 180 -25.48 -1.54 15.41
C VAL A 180 -25.31 -0.87 16.78
N ASN A 181 -26.11 0.15 17.10
CA ASN A 181 -26.02 0.91 18.35
C ASN A 181 -26.14 0.01 19.60
N SER A 182 -27.08 -0.95 19.57
CA SER A 182 -27.31 -1.88 20.69
C SER A 182 -26.12 -2.83 20.96
N ALA A 183 -25.24 -3.02 19.97
CA ALA A 183 -24.03 -3.82 20.13
C ALA A 183 -22.84 -3.01 20.70
N PHE A 184 -22.84 -1.69 20.48
CA PHE A 184 -21.77 -0.83 20.99
C PHE A 184 -21.93 -0.53 22.48
N GLU A 185 -23.15 -0.39 22.99
CA GLU A 185 -23.37 -0.14 24.43
C GLU A 185 -22.65 -1.16 25.36
N PRO A 186 -22.83 -2.48 25.20
CA PRO A 186 -22.11 -3.44 26.04
C PRO A 186 -20.60 -3.43 25.80
N PHE A 187 -20.14 -3.14 24.57
CA PHE A 187 -18.71 -2.97 24.27
C PHE A 187 -18.09 -1.78 25.02
N LEU A 188 -18.76 -0.62 24.98
CA LEU A 188 -18.33 0.59 25.69
C LEU A 188 -18.33 0.36 27.20
N SER A 189 -19.37 -0.30 27.73
CA SER A 189 -19.45 -0.68 29.13
C SER A 189 -18.31 -1.62 29.55
N PHE A 190 -17.93 -2.58 28.69
CA PHE A 190 -16.78 -3.46 28.93
C PHE A 190 -15.48 -2.65 28.97
N TYR A 191 -15.29 -1.72 28.04
CA TYR A 191 -14.11 -0.86 28.00
C TYR A 191 -13.96 -0.04 29.29
N ASP A 192 -15.05 0.64 29.71
CA ASP A 192 -15.07 1.47 30.90
C ASP A 192 -14.78 0.67 32.18
N LYS A 193 -15.36 -0.52 32.28
CA LYS A 193 -15.19 -1.40 33.43
C LYS A 193 -13.75 -1.89 33.58
N ASN A 194 -13.11 -2.26 32.47
CA ASN A 194 -11.77 -2.82 32.48
C ASN A 194 -10.66 -1.76 32.44
N GLN A 195 -11.03 -0.47 32.38
CA GLN A 195 -10.09 0.66 32.37
C GLN A 195 -8.98 0.48 31.35
N ILE A 196 -9.33 0.03 30.14
CA ILE A 196 -8.36 -0.17 29.07
C ILE A 196 -7.72 1.18 28.76
N VAL A 197 -6.40 1.31 28.93
CA VAL A 197 -5.66 2.55 28.70
C VAL A 197 -4.76 2.40 27.49
N GLY A 198 -4.81 3.36 26.57
CA GLY A 198 -3.87 3.46 25.45
C GLY A 198 -4.56 3.43 24.08
N THR A 199 -3.83 3.86 23.07
CA THR A 199 -4.29 3.88 21.67
C THR A 199 -4.14 2.53 20.98
N SER A 200 -3.23 1.67 21.46
CA SER A 200 -2.89 0.38 20.85
C SER A 200 -4.13 -0.50 20.62
N PHE A 201 -5.03 -0.59 21.60
CA PHE A 201 -6.28 -1.35 21.46
C PHE A 201 -7.13 -0.91 20.26
N PHE A 202 -7.27 0.40 20.05
CA PHE A 202 -8.08 0.95 18.96
C PHE A 202 -7.37 0.94 17.62
N GLU A 203 -6.04 0.88 17.58
CA GLU A 203 -5.28 0.70 16.34
C GLU A 203 -5.69 -0.58 15.58
N TYR A 204 -6.16 -1.61 16.32
CA TYR A 204 -6.66 -2.85 15.73
C TYR A 204 -8.18 -2.86 15.56
N LEU A 205 -8.97 -2.42 16.55
CA LEU A 205 -10.42 -2.57 16.52
C LEU A 205 -11.18 -1.41 15.86
N GLU A 206 -10.62 -0.20 15.78
CA GLU A 206 -11.31 0.95 15.16
C GLU A 206 -11.76 0.65 13.70
N PRO A 207 -10.96 0.00 12.83
CA PRO A 207 -11.39 -0.38 11.47
C PRO A 207 -12.68 -1.21 11.42
N MET A 208 -12.86 -2.14 12.36
CA MET A 208 -14.07 -2.94 12.46
C MET A 208 -15.25 -2.13 12.97
N MET A 209 -15.01 -1.28 13.97
CA MET A 209 -16.02 -0.37 14.49
C MET A 209 -16.49 0.62 13.41
N LEU A 210 -15.58 1.11 12.57
CA LEU A 210 -15.86 1.92 11.39
C LEU A 210 -16.78 1.19 10.41
N ALA A 211 -16.38 -0.02 9.97
CA ALA A 211 -17.14 -0.81 9.00
C ALA A 211 -18.58 -1.10 9.48
N LEU A 212 -18.76 -1.35 10.78
CA LEU A 212 -20.08 -1.51 11.39
C LEU A 212 -20.85 -0.20 11.45
N SER A 213 -20.19 0.89 11.83
CA SER A 213 -20.81 2.21 11.97
C SER A 213 -21.23 2.83 10.64
N GLU A 214 -20.63 2.44 9.52
CA GLU A 214 -21.13 2.80 8.18
C GLU A 214 -22.55 2.26 7.91
N LYS A 215 -22.97 1.22 8.63
CA LYS A 215 -24.29 0.60 8.49
C LYS A 215 -25.34 1.17 9.46
N THR A 216 -24.96 2.04 10.40
CA THR A 216 -25.91 2.58 11.37
C THR A 216 -26.86 3.58 10.72
N THR A 217 -28.13 3.53 11.10
CA THR A 217 -29.15 4.52 10.73
C THR A 217 -29.30 5.62 11.79
N GLN A 218 -28.64 5.49 12.93
CA GLN A 218 -28.77 6.38 14.10
C GLN A 218 -27.37 6.80 14.62
N PRO A 219 -26.56 7.52 13.81
CA PRO A 219 -25.19 7.90 14.18
C PRO A 219 -25.12 8.83 15.41
N GLN A 220 -26.15 9.65 15.64
CA GLN A 220 -26.21 10.56 16.81
C GLN A 220 -26.31 9.83 18.15
N GLU A 221 -27.05 8.71 18.18
CA GLU A 221 -27.15 7.88 19.39
C GLU A 221 -25.81 7.22 19.71
N LEU A 222 -25.09 6.77 18.67
CA LEU A 222 -23.76 6.18 18.85
C LEU A 222 -22.76 7.23 19.32
N LEU A 223 -22.78 8.44 18.77
CA LEU A 223 -21.98 9.58 19.27
C LEU A 223 -22.27 9.85 20.75
N ALA A 224 -23.54 9.89 21.15
CA ALA A 224 -23.92 10.10 22.54
C ALA A 224 -23.43 8.96 23.46
N ALA A 225 -23.45 7.71 22.98
CA ALA A 225 -22.90 6.57 23.70
C ALA A 225 -21.38 6.71 23.91
N PHE A 226 -20.64 7.13 22.87
CA PHE A 226 -19.20 7.41 22.99
C PHE A 226 -18.91 8.55 23.96
N ASP A 227 -19.65 9.65 23.90
CA ASP A 227 -19.48 10.81 24.78
C ASP A 227 -19.77 10.51 26.26
N ASN A 228 -20.54 9.46 26.53
CA ASN A 228 -20.81 8.97 27.88
C ASN A 228 -19.81 7.88 28.35
N SER A 229 -18.90 7.42 27.49
CA SER A 229 -17.86 6.46 27.85
C SER A 229 -16.54 7.15 28.20
N ASN A 230 -15.59 6.41 28.76
CA ASN A 230 -14.24 6.90 29.07
C ASN A 230 -13.30 6.88 27.86
N ILE A 231 -13.77 6.43 26.68
CA ILE A 231 -12.97 6.45 25.45
C ILE A 231 -12.69 7.90 25.08
N LYS A 232 -11.40 8.27 24.96
CA LYS A 232 -11.07 9.60 24.50
C LYS A 232 -11.33 9.67 23.00
N ARG A 233 -11.92 10.77 22.55
CA ARG A 233 -12.12 11.06 21.12
C ARG A 233 -10.81 10.99 20.28
N SER A 234 -9.65 11.18 20.92
CA SER A 234 -8.33 11.01 20.28
C SER A 234 -7.98 9.57 19.92
N ASP A 235 -8.61 8.59 20.58
CA ASP A 235 -8.26 7.19 20.48
C ASP A 235 -9.04 6.51 19.32
N VAL A 236 -10.17 7.12 18.92
CA VAL A 236 -11.01 6.69 17.79
C VAL A 236 -11.36 7.84 16.83
N PRO A 237 -10.36 8.56 16.31
CA PRO A 237 -10.60 9.81 15.58
C PRO A 237 -11.28 9.58 14.22
N LYS A 238 -11.02 8.45 13.54
CA LYS A 238 -11.65 8.15 12.24
C LYS A 238 -13.12 7.81 12.43
N LEU A 239 -13.43 7.05 13.49
CA LEU A 239 -14.80 6.69 13.83
C LEU A 239 -15.63 7.91 14.18
N LEU A 240 -15.10 8.81 15.01
CA LEU A 240 -15.79 10.06 15.36
C LEU A 240 -16.08 10.88 14.10
N LEU A 241 -15.11 10.99 13.18
CA LEU A 241 -15.28 11.72 11.93
C LEU A 241 -16.39 11.10 11.07
N LEU A 242 -16.42 9.78 10.92
CA LEU A 242 -17.47 9.08 10.19
C LEU A 242 -18.86 9.35 10.78
N LEU A 243 -18.99 9.26 12.11
CA LEU A 243 -20.27 9.45 12.77
C LEU A 243 -20.79 10.89 12.65
N ASN A 244 -19.92 11.90 12.80
CA ASN A 244 -20.28 13.30 12.58
C ASN A 244 -20.70 13.56 11.13
N LYS A 245 -20.02 12.92 10.17
CA LYS A 245 -20.42 13.00 8.75
C LYS A 245 -21.79 12.39 8.51
N ASN A 246 -22.04 11.21 9.06
CA ASN A 246 -23.29 10.47 8.86
C ASN A 246 -24.46 11.10 9.63
N SER A 247 -24.21 11.85 10.71
CA SER A 247 -25.24 12.61 11.42
C SER A 247 -25.69 13.86 10.67
N GLY A 248 -24.99 14.24 9.59
CA GLY A 248 -25.26 15.47 8.84
C GLY A 248 -24.80 16.75 9.55
N ASP A 249 -23.99 16.63 10.61
CA ASP A 249 -23.41 17.77 11.32
C ASP A 249 -22.07 18.15 10.70
N ASP A 250 -22.13 18.91 9.60
CA ASP A 250 -20.95 19.39 8.88
C ASP A 250 -20.00 20.22 9.76
N SER A 251 -20.53 20.90 10.78
CA SER A 251 -19.72 21.72 11.70
C SER A 251 -18.92 20.85 12.66
N ALA A 252 -19.57 19.87 13.30
CA ALA A 252 -18.89 18.90 14.17
C ALA A 252 -17.90 18.02 13.38
N TRP A 253 -18.25 17.68 12.13
CA TRP A 253 -17.36 16.98 11.22
C TRP A 253 -16.09 17.81 10.95
N LEU A 254 -16.25 19.08 10.57
CA LEU A 254 -15.13 19.95 10.26
C LEU A 254 -14.23 20.20 11.47
N GLU A 255 -14.81 20.46 12.64
CA GLU A 255 -14.07 20.64 13.89
C GLU A 255 -13.24 19.39 14.23
N SER A 256 -13.83 18.20 14.08
CA SER A 256 -13.13 16.93 14.32
C SER A 256 -11.99 16.74 13.31
N ALA A 257 -12.22 17.04 12.03
CA ALA A 257 -11.19 16.96 11.00
C ALA A 257 -10.03 17.91 11.28
N GLU A 258 -10.31 19.18 11.58
CA GLU A 258 -9.29 20.19 11.93
C GLU A 258 -8.49 19.82 13.19
N LYS A 259 -9.11 19.08 14.12
CA LYS A 259 -8.42 18.63 15.34
C LYS A 259 -7.44 17.49 15.08
N TYR A 260 -7.77 16.54 14.20
CA TYR A 260 -7.04 15.27 14.08
C TYR A 260 -6.23 15.10 12.79
N TYR A 261 -6.31 16.02 11.82
CA TYR A 261 -5.61 15.87 10.54
C TYR A 261 -4.08 15.75 10.66
N GLN A 262 -3.45 16.35 11.68
CA GLN A 262 -1.98 16.30 11.82
C GLN A 262 -1.46 14.96 12.32
N THR A 263 -2.32 14.15 12.92
CA THR A 263 -1.96 12.86 13.53
C THR A 263 -2.57 11.68 12.78
N ASN A 264 -3.35 11.94 11.73
CA ASN A 264 -4.07 10.90 10.99
C ASN A 264 -4.21 11.28 9.51
N ASP A 265 -3.45 10.60 8.66
CA ASP A 265 -3.37 10.94 7.24
C ASP A 265 -4.70 10.77 6.50
N ASP A 266 -5.52 9.78 6.86
CA ASP A 266 -6.83 9.57 6.22
C ASP A 266 -7.80 10.72 6.53
N ILE A 267 -7.75 11.27 7.74
CA ILE A 267 -8.50 12.46 8.12
C ILE A 267 -7.97 13.68 7.37
N ALA A 268 -6.65 13.82 7.27
CA ALA A 268 -6.03 14.91 6.51
C ALA A 268 -6.42 14.92 5.04
N LYS A 269 -6.46 13.76 4.38
CA LYS A 269 -6.95 13.63 3.00
C LYS A 269 -8.38 14.14 2.87
N GLN A 270 -9.28 13.69 3.74
CA GLN A 270 -10.67 14.14 3.74
C GLN A 270 -10.79 15.65 3.96
N LEU A 271 -10.01 16.23 4.89
CA LEU A 271 -10.00 17.66 5.17
C LEU A 271 -9.47 18.48 3.99
N ILE A 272 -8.36 18.07 3.38
CA ILE A 272 -7.80 18.71 2.19
C ILE A 272 -8.80 18.68 1.04
N ASP A 273 -9.42 17.53 0.77
CA ASP A 273 -10.41 17.39 -0.30
C ASP A 273 -11.65 18.26 -0.07
N TYR A 274 -12.05 18.43 1.19
CA TYR A 274 -13.11 19.34 1.57
C TYR A 274 -12.71 20.80 1.30
N TYR A 275 -11.53 21.22 1.75
CA TYR A 275 -11.08 22.59 1.52
C TYR A 275 -10.83 22.92 0.07
N LEU A 276 -10.35 21.97 -0.74
CA LEU A 276 -10.18 22.17 -2.17
C LEU A 276 -11.48 22.62 -2.86
N LYS A 277 -12.63 22.13 -2.37
CA LYS A 277 -13.96 22.44 -2.92
C LYS A 277 -14.58 23.69 -2.31
N ASN A 278 -14.31 23.96 -1.03
CA ASN A 278 -15.07 24.93 -0.24
C ASN A 278 -14.26 26.18 0.17
N ASP A 279 -12.95 26.05 0.36
CA ASP A 279 -12.09 27.13 0.85
C ASP A 279 -10.66 26.97 0.33
N ARG A 280 -10.36 27.69 -0.76
CA ARG A 280 -9.05 27.68 -1.41
C ARG A 280 -7.91 28.13 -0.47
N GLN A 281 -8.17 29.07 0.44
CA GLN A 281 -7.12 29.57 1.32
C GLN A 281 -6.77 28.52 2.37
N LYS A 282 -7.79 27.96 3.05
CA LYS A 282 -7.56 26.88 4.01
C LYS A 282 -6.96 25.63 3.37
N TYR A 283 -7.31 25.33 2.12
CA TYR A 283 -6.67 24.25 1.35
C TYR A 283 -5.15 24.46 1.28
N LEU A 284 -4.70 25.66 0.90
CA LEU A 284 -3.27 25.96 0.76
C LEU A 284 -2.55 25.94 2.11
N GLU A 285 -3.16 26.49 3.15
CA GLU A 285 -2.61 26.46 4.51
C GLU A 285 -2.43 25.01 5.00
N CYS A 286 -3.45 24.18 4.82
CA CYS A 286 -3.43 22.77 5.21
C CYS A 286 -2.41 21.96 4.38
N ALA A 287 -2.43 22.12 3.05
CA ALA A 287 -1.52 21.42 2.14
C ALA A 287 -0.05 21.74 2.42
N ARG A 288 0.30 23.02 2.64
CA ARG A 288 1.68 23.42 3.01
C ARG A 288 2.12 22.77 4.31
N LYS A 289 1.25 22.79 5.32
CA LYS A 289 1.58 22.24 6.63
C LYS A 289 1.81 20.72 6.57
N LEU A 290 0.93 20.00 5.87
CA LEU A 290 1.05 18.55 5.70
C LEU A 290 2.25 18.17 4.82
N PHE A 291 2.53 18.94 3.77
CA PHE A 291 3.74 18.75 2.97
C PHE A 291 5.01 18.79 3.81
N GLU A 292 5.14 19.75 4.74
CA GLU A 292 6.33 19.82 5.61
C GLU A 292 6.42 18.67 6.64
N THR A 293 5.33 17.99 7.00
CA THR A 293 5.38 16.86 7.93
C THR A 293 5.90 15.58 7.29
N ASN A 294 5.55 15.33 6.02
CA ASN A 294 6.04 14.17 5.27
C ASN A 294 6.02 14.49 3.76
N LYS A 295 7.13 15.00 3.25
CA LYS A 295 7.22 15.57 1.90
C LYS A 295 6.85 14.57 0.83
N SER A 296 7.47 13.40 0.81
CA SER A 296 7.27 12.42 -0.26
C SER A 296 5.83 11.90 -0.29
N TYR A 297 5.25 11.55 0.87
CA TYR A 297 3.86 11.09 0.96
C TYR A 297 2.86 12.15 0.47
N TRP A 298 2.97 13.37 0.99
CA TRP A 298 2.02 14.43 0.64
C TRP A 298 2.26 14.98 -0.77
N ALA A 299 3.49 14.92 -1.29
CA ALA A 299 3.74 15.22 -2.69
C ALA A 299 2.95 14.29 -3.61
N GLU A 300 2.95 12.98 -3.33
CA GLU A 300 2.21 12.00 -4.11
C GLU A 300 0.70 12.26 -4.09
N TYR A 301 0.16 12.66 -2.95
CA TYR A 301 -1.26 12.98 -2.83
C TYR A 301 -1.61 14.31 -3.52
N LEU A 302 -0.84 15.37 -3.26
CA LEU A 302 -1.12 16.74 -3.72
C LEU A 302 -0.91 16.92 -5.23
N GLN A 303 -0.10 16.08 -5.90
CA GLN A 303 0.24 16.25 -7.32
C GLN A 303 -0.97 16.32 -8.27
N ASN A 304 -2.11 15.76 -7.85
CA ASN A 304 -3.33 15.68 -8.65
C ASN A 304 -4.21 16.92 -8.49
N SER A 305 -4.02 17.70 -7.43
CA SER A 305 -4.84 18.88 -7.11
C SER A 305 -4.07 20.19 -7.16
N ILE A 306 -2.76 20.18 -6.90
CA ILE A 306 -1.94 21.39 -6.93
C ILE A 306 -1.62 21.82 -8.36
N THR A 307 -1.85 23.10 -8.67
CA THR A 307 -1.46 23.71 -9.94
C THR A 307 -0.64 24.97 -9.69
N HIS A 308 0.11 25.41 -10.71
CA HIS A 308 0.94 26.60 -10.61
C HIS A 308 0.11 27.90 -10.50
N GLU A 309 -1.13 27.92 -11.00
CA GLU A 309 -2.10 29.00 -10.81
C GLU A 309 -2.71 28.98 -9.41
N LEU A 310 -2.75 27.80 -8.78
CA LEU A 310 -3.26 27.62 -7.43
C LEU A 310 -2.27 28.19 -6.40
N ASP A 311 -1.04 27.68 -6.44
CA ASP A 311 0.10 28.16 -5.66
C ASP A 311 1.41 27.73 -6.34
N LYS A 312 2.10 28.69 -6.96
CA LYS A 312 3.33 28.42 -7.71
C LYS A 312 4.44 27.82 -6.83
N GLN A 313 4.59 28.28 -5.59
CA GLN A 313 5.68 27.82 -4.72
C GLN A 313 5.43 26.38 -4.29
N LEU A 314 4.24 26.09 -3.75
CA LEU A 314 3.89 24.73 -3.34
C LEU A 314 3.88 23.77 -4.53
N TYR A 315 3.43 24.21 -5.72
CA TYR A 315 3.52 23.41 -6.94
C TYR A 315 4.96 23.01 -7.26
N VAL A 316 5.90 23.96 -7.20
CA VAL A 316 7.32 23.69 -7.42
C VAL A 316 7.84 22.73 -6.37
N ASP A 317 7.54 22.94 -5.09
CA ASP A 317 8.04 22.12 -3.99
C ASP A 317 7.54 20.67 -4.10
N VAL A 318 6.25 20.47 -4.39
CA VAL A 318 5.64 19.13 -4.60
C VAL A 318 6.31 18.39 -5.74
N PHE A 319 6.46 19.02 -6.91
CA PHE A 319 7.04 18.35 -8.06
C PHE A 319 8.56 18.24 -8.00
N TYR A 320 9.23 19.10 -7.22
CA TYR A 320 10.66 18.96 -6.92
C TYR A 320 10.88 17.73 -6.06
N GLU A 321 10.08 17.53 -5.01
CA GLU A 321 10.12 16.33 -4.17
C GLU A 321 9.82 15.05 -4.98
N LEU A 322 8.80 15.06 -5.84
CA LEU A 322 8.53 13.91 -6.71
C LEU A 322 9.66 13.64 -7.70
N CYS A 323 10.34 14.69 -8.16
CA CYS A 323 11.49 14.58 -9.05
C CYS A 323 12.67 13.90 -8.35
N THR A 324 12.97 14.26 -7.09
CA THR A 324 14.08 13.68 -6.32
C THR A 324 13.76 12.27 -5.82
N TYR A 325 12.52 12.03 -5.39
CA TYR A 325 12.08 10.73 -4.84
C TYR A 325 11.94 9.66 -5.92
N HIS A 326 11.23 9.95 -7.02
CA HIS A 326 10.96 8.97 -8.09
C HIS A 326 12.00 8.95 -9.21
N GLN A 327 12.82 9.99 -9.35
CA GLN A 327 13.81 10.14 -10.42
C GLN A 327 13.17 10.01 -11.82
N ASP A 328 11.99 10.61 -11.99
CA ASP A 328 11.21 10.52 -13.22
C ASP A 328 11.12 11.89 -13.92
N ILE A 329 11.58 11.93 -15.17
CA ILE A 329 11.66 13.15 -15.97
C ILE A 329 10.29 13.80 -16.20
N LYS A 330 9.20 13.05 -16.07
CA LYS A 330 7.84 13.60 -16.18
C LYS A 330 7.58 14.69 -15.14
N TYR A 331 8.13 14.55 -13.93
CA TYR A 331 7.97 15.52 -12.85
C TYR A 331 8.86 16.74 -13.09
N TYR A 332 10.11 16.54 -13.50
CA TYR A 332 10.98 17.65 -13.88
C TYR A 332 10.37 18.53 -14.97
N LYS A 333 9.80 17.91 -16.01
CA LYS A 333 9.15 18.64 -17.12
C LYS A 333 8.02 19.56 -16.64
N LYS A 334 7.29 19.18 -15.58
CA LYS A 334 6.24 20.00 -14.98
C LYS A 334 6.79 21.29 -14.33
N ILE A 335 8.02 21.26 -13.79
CA ILE A 335 8.59 22.39 -13.04
C ILE A 335 9.74 23.11 -13.74
N SER A 336 10.31 22.55 -14.80
CA SER A 336 11.50 23.09 -15.50
C SER A 336 11.42 24.58 -15.83
N ALA A 337 10.25 25.06 -16.27
CA ALA A 337 10.01 26.47 -16.62
C ALA A 337 9.87 27.39 -15.40
N PHE A 338 9.68 26.84 -14.20
CA PHE A 338 9.52 27.59 -12.95
C PHE A 338 10.78 27.61 -12.09
N LEU A 339 11.76 26.73 -12.36
CA LEU A 339 13.03 26.68 -11.67
C LEU A 339 14.00 27.75 -12.21
N SER A 340 14.64 28.48 -11.30
CA SER A 340 15.82 29.29 -11.61
C SER A 340 17.01 28.42 -11.96
N ASP A 341 18.01 28.98 -12.65
CA ASP A 341 19.24 28.25 -12.98
C ASP A 341 19.94 27.71 -11.72
N ILE A 342 19.95 28.47 -10.63
CA ILE A 342 20.50 28.03 -9.34
C ILE A 342 19.77 26.78 -8.82
N GLN A 343 18.45 26.74 -8.91
CA GLN A 343 17.66 25.58 -8.49
C GLN A 343 17.89 24.38 -9.41
N LYS A 344 18.08 24.61 -10.71
CA LYS A 344 18.43 23.54 -11.68
C LYS A 344 19.81 22.96 -11.37
N GLU A 345 20.82 23.79 -11.11
CA GLU A 345 22.15 23.32 -10.68
C GLU A 345 22.08 22.52 -9.39
N ARG A 346 21.30 23.00 -8.42
CA ARG A 346 21.11 22.31 -7.15
C ARG A 346 20.51 20.92 -7.36
N LEU A 347 19.44 20.81 -8.15
CA LEU A 347 18.82 19.53 -8.47
C LEU A 347 19.81 18.58 -9.16
N LEU A 348 20.57 19.08 -10.14
CA LEU A 348 21.60 18.28 -10.82
C LEU A 348 22.70 17.79 -9.85
N THR A 349 23.06 18.63 -8.88
CA THR A 349 24.04 18.26 -7.83
C THR A 349 23.48 17.18 -6.91
N GLU A 350 22.23 17.33 -6.46
CA GLU A 350 21.52 16.33 -5.64
C GLU A 350 21.37 15.00 -6.38
N MET A 351 21.16 15.05 -7.70
CA MET A 351 21.00 13.87 -8.56
C MET A 351 22.32 13.33 -9.14
N SER A 352 23.48 13.81 -8.70
CA SER A 352 24.78 13.45 -9.26
C SER A 352 25.13 11.96 -9.16
N THR A 353 24.62 11.27 -8.14
CA THR A 353 24.75 9.81 -7.98
C THR A 353 23.83 9.02 -8.91
N TYR A 354 22.80 9.66 -9.46
CA TYR A 354 21.80 9.08 -10.36
C TYR A 354 22.07 9.54 -11.79
N ALA A 355 23.23 9.13 -12.34
CA ALA A 355 23.76 9.62 -13.61
C ALA A 355 22.75 9.55 -14.78
N ARG A 356 21.96 8.47 -14.85
CA ARG A 356 20.92 8.32 -15.87
C ARG A 356 19.89 9.45 -15.80
N PHE A 357 19.36 9.70 -14.61
CA PHE A 357 18.36 10.74 -14.43
C PHE A 357 18.92 12.15 -14.64
N ALA A 358 20.15 12.40 -14.17
CA ALA A 358 20.84 13.66 -14.44
C ALA A 358 21.00 13.93 -15.96
N VAL A 359 21.33 12.90 -16.75
CA VAL A 359 21.39 13.02 -18.21
C VAL A 359 20.02 13.33 -18.82
N GLU A 360 18.93 12.74 -18.32
CA GLU A 360 17.58 13.06 -18.78
C GLU A 360 17.22 14.54 -18.53
N ILE A 361 17.57 15.07 -17.34
CA ILE A 361 17.40 16.50 -17.01
C ILE A 361 18.23 17.38 -17.97
N LEU A 362 19.53 17.10 -18.11
CA LEU A 362 20.42 17.85 -19.00
C LEU A 362 19.96 17.82 -20.46
N THR A 363 19.34 16.71 -20.89
CA THR A 363 18.76 16.57 -22.23
C THR A 363 17.59 17.52 -22.44
N VAL A 364 16.67 17.62 -21.46
CA VAL A 364 15.55 18.57 -21.51
C VAL A 364 16.06 20.01 -21.57
N GLU A 365 17.10 20.32 -20.79
CA GLU A 365 17.73 21.65 -20.74
C GLU A 365 18.68 21.92 -21.92
N LYS A 366 18.88 20.95 -22.82
CA LYS A 366 19.79 21.03 -23.98
C LYS A 366 21.25 21.34 -23.60
N ARG A 367 21.67 20.93 -22.40
CA ARG A 367 23.04 21.11 -21.86
C ARG A 367 23.95 19.95 -22.27
N TYR A 368 24.08 19.75 -23.59
CA TYR A 368 24.74 18.57 -24.16
C TYR A 368 26.23 18.45 -23.81
N THR A 369 26.93 19.57 -23.60
CA THR A 369 28.35 19.55 -23.19
C THR A 369 28.53 18.81 -21.88
N GLU A 370 27.66 19.06 -20.90
CA GLU A 370 27.75 18.44 -19.57
C GLU A 370 27.35 16.97 -19.59
N ILE A 371 26.48 16.56 -20.51
CA ILE A 371 26.22 15.12 -20.75
C ILE A 371 27.52 14.41 -21.14
N LYS A 372 28.41 15.04 -21.91
CA LYS A 372 29.72 14.44 -22.22
C LYS A 372 30.56 14.24 -20.96
N ASP A 373 30.53 15.17 -20.03
CA ASP A 373 31.28 15.10 -18.77
C ASP A 373 30.73 13.97 -17.88
N VAL A 374 29.41 13.83 -17.83
CA VAL A 374 28.73 12.72 -17.13
C VAL A 374 29.09 11.38 -17.78
N VAL A 375 29.03 11.26 -19.10
CA VAL A 375 29.43 10.04 -19.84
C VAL A 375 30.89 9.69 -19.56
N THR A 376 31.78 10.69 -19.58
CA THR A 376 33.22 10.48 -19.35
C THR A 376 33.48 9.96 -17.92
N SER A 377 32.78 10.53 -16.94
CA SER A 377 32.88 10.12 -15.53
C SER A 377 32.24 8.75 -15.28
N ASN A 378 31.28 8.33 -16.11
CA ASN A 378 30.50 7.10 -15.96
C ASN A 378 30.74 6.09 -17.09
N MET A 379 31.93 6.09 -17.67
CA MET A 379 32.30 5.25 -18.80
C MET A 379 32.01 3.75 -18.56
N HIS A 380 32.15 3.27 -17.32
CA HIS A 380 31.93 1.86 -16.95
C HIS A 380 30.53 1.57 -16.39
N SER A 381 29.60 2.51 -16.47
CA SER A 381 28.24 2.32 -15.98
C SER A 381 27.51 1.21 -16.77
N TYR A 382 26.62 0.49 -16.08
CA TYR A 382 25.68 -0.42 -16.72
C TYR A 382 24.71 0.33 -17.64
N ASP A 383 24.34 1.56 -17.28
CA ASP A 383 23.43 2.42 -18.06
C ASP A 383 24.13 3.22 -19.17
N PHE A 384 25.36 2.83 -19.56
CA PHE A 384 26.17 3.62 -20.50
C PHE A 384 25.44 3.96 -21.82
N VAL A 385 24.67 3.01 -22.36
CA VAL A 385 23.90 3.22 -23.60
C VAL A 385 22.88 4.34 -23.42
N GLN A 386 22.19 4.39 -22.28
CA GLN A 386 21.20 5.39 -21.91
C GLN A 386 21.87 6.76 -21.69
N LEU A 387 23.07 6.80 -21.12
CA LEU A 387 23.84 8.04 -20.92
C LEU A 387 24.30 8.67 -22.26
N VAL A 388 24.70 7.83 -23.22
CA VAL A 388 25.26 8.31 -24.50
C VAL A 388 24.17 8.63 -25.52
N SER A 389 23.07 7.89 -25.51
CA SER A 389 22.00 8.00 -26.54
C SER A 389 21.54 9.43 -26.83
N PRO A 390 21.33 10.33 -25.85
CA PRO A 390 20.83 11.68 -26.10
C PRO A 390 21.77 12.59 -26.89
N ILE A 391 23.07 12.25 -26.99
CA ILE A 391 24.09 13.10 -27.63
C ILE A 391 24.67 12.50 -28.91
N ILE A 392 24.16 11.37 -29.41
CA ILE A 392 24.72 10.68 -30.60
C ILE A 392 24.65 11.53 -31.87
N GLU A 393 23.63 12.37 -32.02
CA GLU A 393 23.49 13.28 -33.17
C GLU A 393 24.26 14.60 -32.97
N ILE A 394 24.50 14.98 -31.71
CA ILE A 394 25.16 16.25 -31.36
C ILE A 394 26.69 16.09 -31.38
N TYR A 395 27.19 14.97 -30.86
CA TYR A 395 28.62 14.66 -30.77
C TYR A 395 28.93 13.25 -31.29
N PRO A 396 28.68 12.96 -32.58
CA PRO A 396 28.79 11.62 -33.13
C PRO A 396 30.18 11.01 -32.98
N GLU A 397 31.24 11.79 -33.20
CA GLU A 397 32.63 11.34 -33.05
C GLU A 397 32.97 10.95 -31.61
N PHE A 398 32.59 11.78 -30.64
CA PHE A 398 32.80 11.48 -29.22
C PHE A 398 32.08 10.18 -28.83
N CYS A 399 30.81 10.04 -29.22
CA CYS A 399 30.00 8.88 -28.89
C CYS A 399 30.57 7.59 -29.50
N PHE A 400 30.97 7.63 -30.78
CA PHE A 400 31.59 6.49 -31.43
C PHE A 400 32.89 6.07 -30.74
N ASN A 401 33.75 7.04 -30.43
CA ASN A 401 35.01 6.77 -29.76
C ASN A 401 34.81 6.20 -28.34
N ALA A 402 33.84 6.72 -27.59
CA ALA A 402 33.50 6.22 -26.26
C ALA A 402 32.96 4.77 -26.32
N ILE A 403 32.07 4.47 -27.25
CA ILE A 403 31.57 3.10 -27.49
C ILE A 403 32.71 2.17 -27.88
N LYS A 404 33.54 2.57 -28.85
CA LYS A 404 34.69 1.78 -29.31
C LYS A 404 35.64 1.46 -28.16
N GLN A 405 35.98 2.45 -27.34
CA GLN A 405 36.84 2.26 -26.17
C GLN A 405 36.23 1.26 -25.17
N GLN A 406 34.93 1.41 -24.86
CA GLN A 406 34.24 0.48 -23.95
C GLN A 406 34.25 -0.94 -24.48
N VAL A 407 33.81 -1.13 -25.71
CA VAL A 407 33.69 -2.46 -26.29
C VAL A 407 35.05 -3.14 -26.39
N THR A 408 36.09 -2.42 -26.82
CA THR A 408 37.46 -2.95 -26.88
C THR A 408 38.03 -3.29 -25.50
N LYS A 409 37.70 -2.51 -24.46
CA LYS A 409 38.13 -2.83 -23.09
C LYS A 409 37.37 -4.05 -22.56
N THR A 410 36.04 -4.05 -22.63
CA THR A 410 35.18 -5.14 -22.14
C THR A 410 35.52 -6.46 -22.81
N ILE A 411 35.75 -6.48 -24.12
CA ILE A 411 36.11 -7.72 -24.83
C ILE A 411 37.49 -8.25 -24.43
N ALA A 412 38.42 -7.38 -24.02
CA ALA A 412 39.73 -7.80 -23.54
C ALA A 412 39.65 -8.42 -22.13
N SER A 413 38.90 -7.81 -21.22
CA SER A 413 38.93 -8.12 -19.77
C SER A 413 37.79 -9.00 -19.25
N GLU A 414 36.63 -9.03 -19.89
CA GLU A 414 35.43 -9.67 -19.35
C GLU A 414 34.91 -10.81 -20.25
N ARG A 415 34.24 -11.80 -19.65
CA ARG A 415 33.67 -12.97 -20.33
C ARG A 415 32.28 -13.27 -19.77
N GLY A 416 31.39 -13.81 -20.60
CA GLY A 416 30.05 -14.23 -20.20
C GLY A 416 28.97 -13.73 -21.15
N ARG A 417 27.83 -14.44 -21.20
CA ARG A 417 26.76 -14.12 -22.16
C ARG A 417 26.17 -12.72 -21.96
N HIS A 418 25.90 -12.37 -20.71
CA HIS A 418 25.45 -11.03 -20.32
C HIS A 418 26.46 -9.92 -20.69
N VAL A 419 27.78 -10.22 -20.71
CA VAL A 419 28.80 -9.28 -21.17
C VAL A 419 28.67 -9.04 -22.67
N TYR A 420 28.45 -10.12 -23.43
CA TYR A 420 28.33 -10.08 -24.88
C TYR A 420 27.05 -9.41 -25.35
N GLU A 421 25.93 -9.62 -24.66
CA GLU A 421 24.68 -8.88 -24.88
C GLU A 421 24.89 -7.38 -24.72
N ARG A 422 25.59 -6.94 -23.66
CA ARG A 422 25.94 -5.52 -23.46
C ARG A 422 26.85 -4.95 -24.57
N ILE A 423 27.76 -5.77 -25.11
CA ILE A 423 28.56 -5.37 -26.28
C ILE A 423 27.66 -5.19 -27.51
N VAL A 424 26.74 -6.13 -27.75
CA VAL A 424 25.78 -6.04 -28.86
C VAL A 424 24.93 -4.78 -28.76
N GLU A 425 24.41 -4.46 -27.58
CA GLU A 425 23.62 -3.25 -27.34
C GLU A 425 24.41 -1.96 -27.68
N LYS A 426 25.66 -1.87 -27.23
CA LYS A 426 26.57 -0.77 -27.57
C LYS A 426 26.82 -0.66 -29.08
N MET A 427 26.99 -1.79 -29.76
CA MET A 427 27.20 -1.80 -31.22
C MET A 427 25.92 -1.46 -32.00
N GLN A 428 24.74 -1.84 -31.49
CA GLN A 428 23.46 -1.40 -32.05
C GLN A 428 23.29 0.11 -31.93
N LEU A 429 23.71 0.71 -30.80
CA LEU A 429 23.75 2.17 -30.66
C LEU A 429 24.75 2.79 -31.64
N ALA A 430 25.95 2.23 -31.79
CA ALA A 430 26.95 2.73 -32.73
C ALA A 430 26.43 2.78 -34.18
N LYS A 431 25.62 1.80 -34.62
CA LYS A 431 25.00 1.80 -35.96
C LYS A 431 24.06 2.98 -36.20
N LYS A 432 23.52 3.57 -35.14
CA LYS A 432 22.62 4.74 -35.20
C LYS A 432 23.39 6.07 -35.23
N ILE A 433 24.71 6.08 -35.04
CA ILE A 433 25.51 7.31 -35.01
C ILE A 433 25.68 7.86 -36.43
N PRO A 434 25.23 9.10 -36.72
CA PRO A 434 25.35 9.69 -38.05
C PRO A 434 26.81 9.80 -38.51
N GLY A 435 27.11 9.32 -39.73
CA GLY A 435 28.43 9.42 -40.34
C GLY A 435 29.47 8.37 -39.90
N PHE A 436 29.08 7.39 -39.06
CA PHE A 436 29.99 6.35 -38.54
C PHE A 436 29.60 4.91 -38.94
N THR A 437 28.75 4.74 -39.96
CA THR A 437 28.25 3.41 -40.38
C THR A 437 29.39 2.48 -40.80
N ASP A 438 30.33 2.95 -41.62
CA ASP A 438 31.43 2.13 -42.14
C ASP A 438 32.39 1.71 -41.01
N GLN A 439 32.78 2.66 -40.16
CA GLN A 439 33.64 2.41 -39.00
C GLN A 439 32.97 1.48 -37.98
N THR A 440 31.65 1.57 -37.82
CA THR A 440 30.88 0.67 -36.98
C THR A 440 30.88 -0.75 -37.57
N ASN A 441 30.62 -0.89 -38.87
CA ASN A 441 30.65 -2.19 -39.55
C ASN A 441 32.06 -2.82 -39.49
N GLU A 442 33.11 -2.02 -39.63
CA GLU A 442 34.48 -2.47 -39.46
C GLU A 442 34.71 -2.99 -38.03
N LEU A 443 34.28 -2.26 -37.00
CA LEU A 443 34.40 -2.68 -35.62
C LEU A 443 33.59 -3.95 -35.32
N ILE A 444 32.36 -4.06 -35.85
CA ILE A 444 31.54 -5.29 -35.77
C ILE A 444 32.30 -6.47 -36.36
N ASN A 445 32.87 -6.31 -37.55
CA ASN A 445 33.65 -7.35 -38.22
C ASN A 445 34.90 -7.76 -37.42
N GLN A 446 35.59 -6.80 -36.80
CA GLN A 446 36.74 -7.07 -35.92
C GLN A 446 36.32 -7.87 -34.68
N LEU A 447 35.23 -7.50 -34.03
CA LEU A 447 34.71 -8.17 -32.83
C LEU A 447 34.16 -9.57 -33.14
N TYR A 448 33.41 -9.70 -34.24
CA TYR A 448 32.86 -10.99 -34.68
C TYR A 448 33.99 -11.99 -35.01
N ASN A 449 35.12 -11.51 -35.55
CA ASN A 449 36.28 -12.34 -35.90
C ASN A 449 37.41 -12.33 -34.85
N HIS A 450 37.11 -11.91 -33.61
CA HIS A 450 38.07 -11.80 -32.51
C HIS A 450 38.85 -13.10 -32.24
N LYS A 451 40.10 -12.97 -31.80
CA LYS A 451 40.98 -14.08 -31.39
C LYS A 451 41.40 -13.92 -29.91
N PRO A 452 41.24 -14.96 -29.06
CA PRO A 452 40.67 -16.29 -29.35
C PRO A 452 39.18 -16.21 -29.75
N ASN A 453 38.70 -17.25 -30.44
CA ASN A 453 37.34 -17.30 -30.95
C ASN A 453 36.34 -17.30 -29.78
N LEU A 454 35.29 -16.48 -29.89
CA LEU A 454 34.23 -16.35 -28.87
C LEU A 454 32.87 -16.75 -29.47
N PRO A 455 32.51 -18.05 -29.45
CA PRO A 455 31.28 -18.53 -30.09
C PRO A 455 30.00 -17.90 -29.52
N ALA A 456 29.95 -17.67 -28.21
CA ALA A 456 28.81 -17.02 -27.56
C ALA A 456 28.61 -15.58 -28.05
N LEU A 457 29.67 -14.79 -28.18
CA LEU A 457 29.59 -13.44 -28.76
C LEU A 457 29.05 -13.46 -30.21
N LYS A 458 29.51 -14.41 -31.03
CA LYS A 458 29.00 -14.58 -32.40
C LYS A 458 27.51 -14.90 -32.42
N SER A 459 27.06 -15.74 -31.48
CA SER A 459 25.63 -16.02 -31.30
C SER A 459 24.86 -14.75 -30.98
N GLU A 460 25.33 -13.95 -30.01
CA GLU A 460 24.66 -12.71 -29.63
C GLU A 460 24.65 -11.67 -30.77
N PHE A 461 25.70 -11.60 -31.59
CA PHE A 461 25.73 -10.70 -32.76
C PHE A 461 24.65 -11.05 -33.79
N ARG A 462 24.38 -12.35 -34.00
CA ARG A 462 23.30 -12.82 -34.90
C ARG A 462 21.93 -12.53 -34.30
N ILE A 463 21.75 -12.83 -33.00
CA ILE A 463 20.50 -12.56 -32.28
C ILE A 463 20.17 -11.06 -32.32
N GLY A 464 21.17 -10.21 -32.10
CA GLY A 464 21.03 -8.76 -32.14
C GLY A 464 20.98 -8.13 -33.54
N GLY A 465 21.00 -8.94 -34.62
CA GLY A 465 20.89 -8.44 -36.00
C GLY A 465 22.06 -7.56 -36.46
N LEU A 466 23.26 -7.78 -35.91
CA LEU A 466 24.46 -7.05 -36.30
C LEU A 466 25.21 -7.69 -37.48
N VAL A 467 24.99 -8.99 -37.71
CA VAL A 467 25.62 -9.80 -38.78
C VAL A 467 24.60 -10.75 -39.40
#